data_AF-A0A917CKZ3-F1
#
_entry.id   AF-A0A917CKZ3-F1
#
_cell.length_a   1.000
_cell.length_b   1.000
_cell.length_c   1.000
_cell.angle_alpha   90.00
_cell.angle_beta   90.00
_cell.angle_gamma   90.00
#
_symmetry.space_group_name_H-M   'P 1'
#
loop_
_entity.id
_entity.type
_entity.pdbx_description
1 polymer ?
#
loop_
_entity_poly.entity_id
_entity_poly.type
_entity_poly.pdbx_seq_one_letter_code
_entity_poly.pdbx_strand_id
1 'polypeptide(L)'
;MLTHMTVILGIMLFAVAIIFLEVPYMLRKRLKKELWVFSILLLLAVGISSAKALQRDIPTPLDWITAVYKPFTDFLTHIGLIK
;
A
#
# COMPACT_ATOMS: atom_id res chain seq x y z
N MET A 1 8.63 -18.71 3.21
CA MET A 1 9.70 -17.85 3.79
C MET A 1 10.60 -17.24 2.73
N LEU A 2 11.30 -18.04 1.91
CA LEU A 2 12.23 -17.54 0.88
C LEU A 2 11.58 -16.57 -0.13
N THR A 3 10.34 -16.86 -0.55
CA THR A 3 9.56 -16.03 -1.48
C THR A 3 9.19 -14.64 -0.93
N HIS A 4 8.99 -14.50 0.38
CA HIS A 4 8.69 -13.19 0.97
C HIS A 4 9.96 -12.33 1.05
N MET A 5 11.09 -12.95 1.33
CA MET A 5 12.40 -12.28 1.41
C MET A 5 12.82 -11.72 0.05
N THR A 6 12.61 -12.46 -1.04
CA THR A 6 12.91 -12.00 -2.40
C THR A 6 12.01 -10.85 -2.84
N VAL A 7 10.71 -10.88 -2.46
CA VAL A 7 9.78 -9.77 -2.73
C VAL A 7 10.20 -8.50 -2.00
N ILE A 8 10.54 -8.59 -0.71
CA ILE A 8 10.99 -7.43 0.08
C ILE A 8 12.31 -6.86 -0.47
N LEU A 9 13.25 -7.72 -0.85
CA LEU A 9 14.50 -7.30 -1.50
C LEU A 9 14.24 -6.56 -2.82
N GLY A 10 13.31 -7.06 -3.63
CA GLY A 10 12.88 -6.38 -4.87
C GLY A 10 12.32 -4.99 -4.59
N ILE A 11 11.37 -4.88 -3.64
CA ILE A 11 10.77 -3.60 -3.25
C ILE A 11 11.85 -2.62 -2.77
N MET A 12 12.80 -3.07 -1.96
CA MET A 12 13.89 -2.23 -1.45
C MET A 12 14.81 -1.77 -2.57
N LEU A 13 15.15 -2.65 -3.52
CA LEU A 13 15.99 -2.31 -4.67
C LEU A 13 15.32 -1.23 -5.55
N PHE A 14 14.02 -1.36 -5.82
CA PHE A 14 13.25 -0.34 -6.53
C PHE A 14 13.22 0.99 -5.76
N ALA A 15 12.98 0.96 -4.45
CA ALA A 15 12.98 2.16 -3.63
C ALA A 15 14.33 2.90 -3.68
N VAL A 16 15.45 2.16 -3.60
CA VAL A 16 16.80 2.72 -3.73
C VAL A 16 17.01 3.34 -5.11
N ALA A 17 16.58 2.68 -6.18
CA ALA A 17 16.68 3.21 -7.54
C ALA A 17 15.90 4.52 -7.71
N ILE A 18 14.67 4.58 -7.19
CA ILE A 18 13.84 5.80 -7.22
C ILE A 18 14.51 6.92 -6.41
N ILE A 19 14.98 6.63 -5.19
CA ILE A 19 15.72 7.61 -4.37
C ILE A 19 16.91 8.18 -5.15
N PHE A 20 17.69 7.31 -5.79
CA PHE A 20 18.91 7.73 -6.50
C PHE A 20 18.63 8.60 -7.72
N LEU A 21 17.45 8.48 -8.35
CA LEU A 21 17.04 9.32 -9.46
C LEU A 21 16.41 10.64 -8.98
N GLU A 22 15.48 10.56 -8.04
CA GLU A 22 14.56 11.64 -7.68
C GLU A 22 15.15 12.59 -6.62
N VAL A 23 15.83 12.05 -5.60
CA VAL A 23 16.39 12.83 -4.49
C VAL A 23 17.50 13.80 -4.95
N PRO A 24 18.49 13.43 -5.78
CA PRO A 24 19.49 14.40 -6.23
C PRO A 24 18.87 15.50 -7.10
N TYR A 25 17.84 15.18 -7.89
CA TYR A 25 17.12 16.18 -8.67
C TYR A 25 16.41 17.20 -7.75
N MET A 26 15.69 16.73 -6.73
CA MET A 26 14.99 17.59 -5.77
C MET A 26 15.96 18.43 -4.91
N LEU A 27 17.09 17.83 -4.48
CA LEU A 27 18.14 18.54 -3.74
C LEU A 27 18.77 19.66 -4.56
N ARG A 28 19.10 19.40 -5.84
CA ARG A 28 19.67 20.40 -6.74
C ARG A 28 18.73 21.59 -6.96
N LYS A 29 17.42 21.32 -7.05
CA LYS A 29 16.39 22.36 -7.19
C LYS A 29 15.93 22.98 -5.87
N ARG A 30 16.52 22.60 -4.73
CA ARG A 30 16.15 23.05 -3.37
C ARG A 30 14.66 22.85 -3.02
N LEU A 31 14.04 21.82 -3.60
CA LEU A 31 12.62 21.48 -3.44
C LEU A 31 12.38 20.72 -2.14
N LYS A 32 12.49 21.42 -1.01
CA LYS A 32 12.40 20.80 0.33
C LYS A 32 11.01 20.27 0.66
N LYS A 33 9.94 20.92 0.18
CA LYS A 33 8.55 20.48 0.44
C LYS A 33 8.24 19.21 -0.32
N GLU A 34 8.68 19.15 -1.56
CA GLU A 34 8.52 18.06 -2.51
C GLU A 34 9.31 16.85 -2.04
N LEU A 35 10.54 17.05 -1.57
CA LEU A 35 11.36 15.99 -0.96
C LEU A 35 10.67 15.39 0.28
N TRP A 36 10.01 16.23 1.09
CA TRP A 36 9.27 15.76 2.26
C TRP A 36 8.04 14.94 1.87
N VAL A 37 7.22 15.43 0.95
CA VAL A 37 6.06 14.69 0.41
C VAL A 37 6.48 13.38 -0.25
N PHE A 38 7.53 13.42 -1.09
CA PHE A 38 8.11 12.24 -1.73
C PHE A 38 8.56 11.20 -0.70
N SER A 39 9.27 11.63 0.35
CA SER A 39 9.77 10.72 1.39
C SER A 39 8.63 10.06 2.15
N ILE A 40 7.57 10.79 2.48
CA ILE A 40 6.37 10.22 3.12
C ILE A 40 5.70 9.22 2.19
N LEU A 41 5.51 9.58 0.93
CA LEU A 41 4.86 8.72 -0.06
C LEU A 41 5.64 7.43 -0.29
N LEU A 42 6.97 7.53 -0.41
CA LEU A 42 7.87 6.40 -0.59
C LEU A 42 7.85 5.49 0.63
N LEU A 43 7.88 6.06 1.83
CA LEU A 43 7.81 5.29 3.08
C LEU A 43 6.48 4.56 3.22
N LEU A 44 5.36 5.20 2.85
CA LEU A 44 4.04 4.55 2.79
C LEU A 44 4.03 3.43 1.74
N ALA A 45 4.55 3.66 0.54
CA ALA A 45 4.59 2.65 -0.51
C ALA A 45 5.41 1.43 -0.11
N VAL A 46 6.62 1.62 0.42
CA VAL A 46 7.48 0.54 0.91
C VAL A 46 6.86 -0.16 2.11
N GLY A 47 6.29 0.60 3.06
CA GLY A 47 5.65 0.06 4.25
C GLY A 47 4.45 -0.83 3.92
N ILE A 48 3.53 -0.35 3.08
CA ILE A 48 2.35 -1.12 2.63
C ILE A 48 2.80 -2.35 1.84
N SER A 49 3.75 -2.20 0.91
CA SER A 49 4.24 -3.31 0.09
C SER A 49 4.93 -4.38 0.93
N SER A 50 5.74 -3.98 1.92
CA SER A 50 6.42 -4.89 2.84
C SER A 50 5.43 -5.59 3.77
N ALA A 51 4.42 -4.87 4.27
CA ALA A 51 3.39 -5.44 5.13
C ALA A 51 2.51 -6.46 4.38
N LYS A 52 2.17 -6.18 3.11
CA LYS A 52 1.52 -7.17 2.21
C LYS A 52 2.42 -8.38 1.96
N ALA A 53 3.72 -8.15 1.74
CA ALA A 53 4.67 -9.25 1.54
C ALA A 53 4.79 -10.15 2.77
N LEU A 54 4.57 -9.62 3.98
CA LEU A 54 4.57 -10.39 5.22
C LEU A 54 3.27 -11.17 5.49
N GLN A 55 2.32 -11.21 4.54
CA GLN A 55 0.98 -11.80 4.72
C GLN A 55 0.24 -11.22 5.95
N ARG A 56 0.55 -9.98 6.35
CA ARG A 56 -0.38 -9.26 7.21
C ARG A 56 -1.61 -9.00 6.35
N ASP A 57 -2.75 -9.55 6.76
CA ASP A 57 -4.05 -9.31 6.15
C ASP A 57 -4.40 -7.83 6.27
N ILE A 58 -3.83 -7.02 5.39
CA ILE A 58 -4.23 -5.64 5.20
C ILE A 58 -5.55 -5.72 4.44
N PRO A 59 -6.67 -5.33 5.07
CA PRO A 59 -7.96 -5.36 4.40
C PRO A 59 -7.86 -4.51 3.14
N THR A 60 -8.23 -5.12 2.02
CA THR A 60 -8.27 -4.46 0.73
C THR A 60 -9.40 -3.42 0.72
N PRO A 61 -9.37 -2.42 -0.18
CA PRO A 61 -10.48 -1.50 -0.35
C PRO A 61 -11.81 -2.23 -0.66
N LEU A 62 -11.73 -3.38 -1.34
CA LEU A 62 -12.86 -4.27 -1.58
C LEU A 62 -13.42 -4.85 -0.28
N ASP A 63 -12.58 -5.19 0.68
CA ASP A 63 -13.02 -5.67 2.00
C ASP A 63 -13.74 -4.57 2.77
N TRP A 64 -13.34 -3.30 2.59
CA TRP A 64 -14.02 -2.16 3.21
C TRP A 64 -15.39 -1.92 2.58
N ILE A 65 -15.47 -1.95 1.25
CA ILE A 65 -16.75 -1.90 0.53
C ILE A 65 -17.64 -3.05 1.00
N THR A 66 -17.08 -4.25 1.09
CA THR A 66 -17.80 -5.43 1.56
C THR A 66 -18.28 -5.23 2.99
N ALA A 67 -17.47 -4.70 3.90
CA ALA A 67 -17.87 -4.42 5.29
C ALA A 67 -19.04 -3.42 5.39
N VAL A 68 -19.08 -2.42 4.52
CA VAL A 68 -20.19 -1.44 4.44
C VAL A 68 -21.45 -2.08 3.86
N TYR A 69 -21.32 -2.91 2.82
CA TYR A 69 -22.45 -3.55 2.14
C TYR A 69 -22.97 -4.79 2.87
N LYS A 70 -22.14 -5.47 3.68
CA LYS A 70 -22.49 -6.68 4.43
C LYS A 70 -23.77 -6.53 5.26
N PRO A 71 -23.96 -5.49 6.09
CA PRO A 71 -25.19 -5.34 6.86
C PRO A 71 -26.43 -5.16 5.98
N PHE A 72 -26.28 -4.52 4.80
CA PHE A 72 -27.37 -4.38 3.84
C PHE A 72 -27.70 -5.72 3.17
N THR A 73 -26.69 -6.48 2.76
CA THR A 73 -26.86 -7.84 2.22
C THR A 73 -27.49 -8.76 3.26
N ASP A 74 -27.00 -8.75 4.50
CA ASP A 74 -27.53 -9.55 5.60
C ASP A 74 -29.00 -9.21 5.90
N PHE A 75 -29.37 -7.92 5.83
CA PHE A 75 -30.77 -7.49 5.94
C PHE A 75 -31.64 -8.06 4.82
N LEU A 76 -31.19 -7.95 3.56
CA LEU A 76 -31.92 -8.47 2.39
C LEU A 76 -32.05 -10.00 2.45
N THR A 77 -31.02 -10.71 2.93
CA THR A 77 -31.05 -12.15 3.16
C THR A 77 -32.02 -12.52 4.29
N HIS A 78 -32.05 -11.75 5.38
CA HIS A 78 -32.93 -12.00 6.51
C HIS A 78 -34.42 -11.86 6.15
N ILE A 79 -34.76 -10.94 5.24
CA ILE A 79 -36.13 -10.76 4.74
C ILE A 79 -36.46 -11.67 3.53
N GLY A 80 -35.53 -12.53 3.12
CA GLY A 80 -35.75 -13.53 2.08
C GLY A 80 -35.81 -12.99 0.63
N LEU A 81 -35.33 -11.76 0.39
CA LEU A 81 -35.30 -11.17 -0.95
C LEU A 81 -34.19 -11.74 -1.84
N ILE A 82 -33.08 -12.14 -1.25
CA ILE A 82 -31.91 -12.71 -1.93
C ILE A 82 -31.41 -13.92 -1.15
N LYS A 83 -30.73 -14.84 -1.85
CA LYS A 83 -30.30 -16.15 -1.33
C LYS A 83 -28.79 -16.24 -1.26
#